data_AF-A0AAU0RKS4-F1
#
_entry.id   AF-A0AAU0RKS4-F1
#
_cell.length_a   1.000
_cell.length_b   1.000
_cell.length_c   1.000
_cell.angle_alpha   90.00
_cell.angle_beta   90.00
_cell.angle_gamma   90.00
#
_symmetry.space_group_name_H-M   'P 1'
#
loop_
_entity.id
_entity.type
_entity.pdbx_description
1 polymer ?
#
loop_
_entity_poly.entity_id
_entity_poly.type
_entity_poly.pdbx_seq_one_letter_code
_entity_poly.pdbx_strand_id
1 'polypeptide(L)'
;MDYFKKLLDLLKTEREEDRQSYISLTEKTSVAERRANGLSWYPIAIRGTEMSRGDYLTVEVERTTHQDISHQLRFGVSAVLFSNHDPKKDNIEGTVSYQSGNRLKITLRTDELPEWANDGKLGIDLSFDDNSYDEMQNALKQASGADKNQLVQILTGKKSPTFNNELPKFTHPRLNASQQDAVNRILAANELAIVHGPPGTGKTTTLVQAIKALYAQDRKQILVVAPSNTAVDLLSEKLSDEGMNVLRVGNPARVSERLMSLTLDSKMAEHNSMKEVKRLRKQAGEFRDMAHKYKRNFGKAEREQRKALFDEARNIMKAVENTESYIAEDLIHKAQVITATLVGANHYTVKQLKYHTVVIDEAGQALEPACWIPILKAEKVVLAGDHCQLSPTIKSDEAARNGLAHTLLEKCTELHPEAVVLLEEQYRMHATIMGYSSAIFYHDKLKAHASVAAHLLFSADSPLSFVDTAGCGFEEKTEGTSTTNPEEAAFLFKHLSQFVDTLNTHYQPADFPSIAIISPYKQQIQLLKEQLEHSPALQPFGNRISVNTIDSFQGQERDIVYISMTRSNSDNKIGFLSDIRRMNVAMTRARKKLVVIGDSATLSQLPFYADFIAYAEGKDAYQSAWEFMDS
;
A
#
# COMPACT_ATOMS: atom_id res chain seq x y z
N MET A 1 16.89 -9.38 -24.74
CA MET A 1 17.89 -8.37 -24.30
C MET A 1 18.55 -8.77 -22.99
N ASP A 2 19.82 -8.40 -22.74
CA ASP A 2 20.51 -8.65 -21.46
C ASP A 2 19.82 -8.01 -20.24
N TYR A 3 19.20 -6.83 -20.45
CA TYR A 3 18.41 -6.10 -19.45
C TYR A 3 17.33 -6.95 -18.75
N PHE A 4 16.42 -7.55 -19.52
CA PHE A 4 15.32 -8.35 -18.98
C PHE A 4 15.79 -9.68 -18.39
N LYS A 5 16.90 -10.22 -18.89
CA LYS A 5 17.52 -11.43 -18.33
C LYS A 5 18.04 -11.14 -16.92
N LYS A 6 18.77 -10.03 -16.73
CA LYS A 6 19.25 -9.60 -15.41
C LYS A 6 18.09 -9.40 -14.43
N LEU A 7 17.03 -8.68 -14.83
CA LEU A 7 15.86 -8.48 -13.97
C LEU A 7 15.16 -9.78 -13.58
N LEU A 8 15.05 -10.72 -14.52
CA LEU A 8 14.44 -12.02 -14.25
C LEU A 8 15.26 -12.82 -13.23
N ASP A 9 16.59 -12.78 -13.31
CA ASP A 9 17.46 -13.48 -12.38
C ASP A 9 17.43 -12.83 -10.98
N LEU A 10 17.41 -11.49 -10.88
CA LEU A 10 17.21 -10.78 -9.62
C LEU A 10 15.86 -11.11 -8.97
N LEU A 11 14.80 -11.18 -9.77
CA LEU A 11 13.46 -11.53 -9.29
C LEU A 11 13.39 -12.99 -8.78
N LYS A 12 14.15 -13.91 -9.37
CA LYS A 12 14.26 -15.28 -8.86
C LYS A 12 14.97 -15.33 -7.52
N THR A 13 16.09 -14.60 -7.37
CA THR A 13 16.81 -14.50 -6.09
C THR A 13 15.90 -13.94 -5.00
N GLU A 14 15.15 -12.88 -5.31
CA GLU A 14 14.16 -12.31 -4.39
C GLU A 14 13.06 -13.31 -4.01
N ARG A 15 12.47 -14.01 -4.99
CA ARG A 15 11.43 -15.01 -4.74
C ARG A 15 11.92 -16.13 -3.83
N GLU A 16 13.14 -16.60 -4.05
CA GLU A 16 13.73 -17.69 -3.27
C GLU A 16 13.99 -17.26 -1.83
N GLU A 17 14.55 -16.06 -1.60
CA GLU A 17 14.79 -15.53 -0.26
C GLU A 17 13.47 -15.30 0.50
N ASP A 18 12.47 -14.71 -0.15
CA ASP A 18 11.15 -14.47 0.44
C ASP A 18 10.45 -15.81 0.77
N ARG A 19 10.57 -16.81 -0.11
CA ARG A 19 10.06 -18.16 0.12
C ARG A 19 10.76 -18.85 1.29
N GLN A 20 12.08 -18.77 1.38
CA GLN A 20 12.84 -19.35 2.50
C GLN A 20 12.51 -18.66 3.83
N SER A 21 12.38 -17.34 3.81
CA SER A 21 11.92 -16.54 4.95
C SER A 21 10.53 -16.99 5.39
N TYR A 22 9.59 -17.12 4.46
CA TYR A 22 8.24 -17.63 4.72
C TYR A 22 8.27 -19.02 5.35
N ILE A 23 8.99 -19.98 4.75
CA ILE A 23 9.13 -21.35 5.27
C ILE A 23 9.69 -21.34 6.69
N SER A 24 10.68 -20.49 6.97
CA SER A 24 11.25 -20.37 8.32
C SER A 24 10.25 -19.85 9.35
N LEU A 25 9.35 -18.94 8.94
CA LEU A 25 8.32 -18.32 9.77
C LEU A 25 7.04 -19.14 9.87
N THR A 26 6.87 -20.19 9.06
CA THR A 26 5.67 -21.03 9.08
C THR A 26 5.93 -22.47 9.48
N GLU A 27 6.92 -23.14 8.90
CA GLU A 27 7.14 -24.57 9.15
C GLU A 27 7.96 -24.86 10.41
N LYS A 28 8.79 -23.90 10.84
CA LYS A 28 9.69 -24.06 12.00
C LYS A 28 9.14 -23.47 13.30
N THR A 29 7.98 -22.83 13.24
CA THR A 29 7.38 -22.09 14.35
C THR A 29 6.03 -22.68 14.75
N SER A 30 5.71 -22.63 16.03
CA SER A 30 4.42 -23.10 16.54
C SER A 30 3.25 -22.23 16.04
N VAL A 31 2.03 -22.77 16.02
CA VAL A 31 0.82 -21.97 15.69
C VAL A 31 0.67 -20.75 16.60
N ALA A 32 1.12 -20.83 17.85
CA ALA A 32 1.11 -19.71 18.79
C ALA A 32 2.03 -18.57 18.35
N GLU A 33 3.25 -18.90 17.89
CA GLU A 33 4.21 -17.92 17.37
C GLU A 33 3.73 -17.31 16.04
N ARG A 34 3.21 -18.14 15.11
CA ARG A 34 2.66 -17.62 13.84
C ARG A 34 1.50 -16.67 14.08
N ARG A 35 0.64 -16.97 15.05
CA ARG A 35 -0.43 -16.07 15.49
C ARG A 35 0.11 -14.78 16.11
N ALA A 36 1.12 -14.85 16.98
CA ALA A 36 1.75 -13.67 17.56
C ALA A 36 2.40 -12.77 16.50
N ASN A 37 2.95 -13.36 15.44
CA ASN A 37 3.50 -12.68 14.27
C ASN A 37 2.41 -12.20 13.27
N GLY A 38 1.13 -12.45 13.56
CA GLY A 38 0.00 -12.05 12.72
C GLY A 38 -0.14 -12.84 11.41
N LEU A 39 0.51 -14.00 11.28
CA LEU A 39 0.47 -14.85 10.09
C LEU A 39 -0.70 -15.86 10.12
N SER A 40 -1.24 -16.13 11.30
CA SER A 40 -2.27 -17.16 11.50
C SER A 40 -3.47 -16.67 12.31
N TRP A 41 -4.67 -17.05 11.88
CA TRP A 41 -5.86 -17.08 12.73
C TRP A 41 -6.03 -18.49 13.30
N TYR A 42 -5.94 -18.63 14.62
CA TYR A 42 -6.19 -19.88 15.31
C TYR A 42 -6.56 -19.64 16.79
N PRO A 43 -7.55 -20.37 17.34
CA PRO A 43 -8.55 -21.19 16.65
C PRO A 43 -9.59 -20.35 15.87
N ILE A 44 -10.16 -20.95 14.83
CA ILE A 44 -11.33 -20.44 14.10
C ILE A 44 -12.52 -21.40 14.18
N ALA A 45 -13.72 -20.89 13.88
CA ALA A 45 -14.93 -21.69 13.71
C ALA A 45 -15.57 -21.39 12.34
N ILE A 46 -16.00 -22.42 11.62
CA ILE A 46 -16.77 -22.27 10.38
C ILE A 46 -18.19 -21.82 10.74
N ARG A 47 -18.67 -20.76 10.10
CA ARG A 47 -20.01 -20.18 10.31
C ARG A 47 -20.96 -20.44 9.15
N GLY A 48 -20.44 -20.70 7.95
CA GLY A 48 -21.25 -21.01 6.79
C GLY A 48 -20.40 -21.39 5.58
N THR A 49 -21.05 -21.96 4.58
CA THR A 49 -20.45 -22.26 3.28
C THR A 49 -21.38 -21.82 2.16
N GLU A 50 -20.81 -21.31 1.08
CA GLU A 50 -21.54 -20.89 -0.12
C GLU A 50 -20.75 -21.28 -1.37
N MET A 51 -21.44 -21.65 -2.46
CA MET A 51 -20.82 -21.89 -3.76
C MET A 51 -20.58 -20.54 -4.47
N SER A 52 -19.34 -20.27 -4.88
CA SER A 52 -18.98 -19.08 -5.65
C SER A 52 -18.86 -19.37 -7.16
N ARG A 53 -18.46 -18.36 -7.96
CA ARG A 53 -18.29 -18.51 -9.42
C ARG A 53 -17.24 -19.60 -9.72
N GLY A 54 -17.56 -20.52 -10.64
CA GLY A 54 -16.65 -21.58 -11.08
C GLY A 54 -16.63 -22.85 -10.22
N ASP A 55 -17.71 -23.14 -9.49
CA ASP A 55 -17.86 -24.32 -8.61
C ASP A 55 -16.86 -24.37 -7.42
N TYR A 56 -16.28 -23.23 -7.04
CA TYR A 56 -15.42 -23.13 -5.86
C TYR A 56 -16.23 -22.90 -4.58
N LEU A 57 -15.82 -23.57 -3.51
CA LEU A 57 -16.42 -23.44 -2.19
C LEU A 57 -15.89 -22.21 -1.46
N THR A 58 -16.78 -21.33 -1.03
CA THR A 58 -16.46 -20.23 -0.13
C THR A 58 -16.89 -20.57 1.29
N VAL A 59 -15.96 -20.49 2.23
CA VAL A 59 -16.16 -20.83 3.64
C VAL A 59 -16.09 -19.56 4.46
N GLU A 60 -17.17 -19.25 5.19
CA GLU A 60 -17.19 -18.19 6.19
C GLU A 60 -16.66 -18.73 7.51
N VAL A 61 -15.66 -18.06 8.07
CA VAL A 61 -15.03 -18.41 9.33
C VAL A 61 -15.01 -17.22 10.29
N GLU A 62 -14.95 -17.52 11.57
CA GLU A 62 -14.83 -16.54 12.64
C GLU A 62 -13.70 -16.91 13.59
N ARG A 63 -12.88 -15.92 13.96
CA ARG A 63 -11.85 -16.05 14.98
C ARG A 63 -12.48 -16.07 16.37
N THR A 64 -12.32 -17.17 17.10
CA THR A 64 -13.02 -17.38 18.38
C THR A 64 -12.29 -16.82 19.59
N THR A 65 -10.97 -16.63 19.51
CA THR A 65 -10.12 -16.11 20.60
C THR A 65 -8.98 -15.25 20.05
N HIS A 66 -8.30 -14.50 20.94
CA HIS A 66 -7.17 -13.63 20.60
C HIS A 66 -7.55 -12.52 19.59
N GLN A 67 -8.76 -11.98 19.69
CA GLN A 67 -9.33 -11.01 18.75
C GLN A 67 -8.57 -9.66 18.73
N ASP A 68 -7.79 -9.42 19.77
CA ASP A 68 -6.89 -8.29 19.98
C ASP A 68 -5.59 -8.36 19.16
N ILE A 69 -5.17 -9.56 18.72
CA ILE A 69 -3.91 -9.73 17.98
C ILE A 69 -4.08 -9.30 16.52
N SER A 70 -3.30 -8.31 16.11
CA SER A 70 -3.20 -7.84 14.72
C SER A 70 -2.71 -8.94 13.77
N HIS A 71 -3.19 -8.92 12.53
CA HIS A 71 -2.88 -9.96 11.54
C HIS A 71 -2.73 -9.40 10.13
N GLN A 72 -2.18 -10.23 9.24
CA GLN A 72 -1.90 -9.89 7.85
C GLN A 72 -2.93 -10.48 6.86
N LEU A 73 -3.83 -11.35 7.33
CA LEU A 73 -4.95 -11.87 6.54
C LEU A 73 -5.88 -10.73 6.13
N ARG A 74 -5.91 -10.43 4.83
CA ARG A 74 -6.70 -9.37 4.21
C ARG A 74 -7.31 -9.91 2.92
N PHE A 75 -8.29 -9.22 2.35
CA PHE A 75 -8.85 -9.62 1.06
C PHE A 75 -7.73 -9.88 0.02
N GLY A 76 -7.88 -10.95 -0.76
CA GLY A 76 -7.10 -11.25 -1.95
C GLY A 76 -5.78 -11.96 -1.67
N VAL A 77 -5.38 -12.08 -0.40
CA VAL A 77 -4.22 -12.89 -0.06
C VAL A 77 -4.56 -14.36 -0.21
N SER A 78 -3.60 -15.10 -0.75
CA SER A 78 -3.62 -16.55 -0.73
C SER A 78 -3.45 -17.01 0.72
N ALA A 79 -4.26 -17.99 1.10
CA ALA A 79 -4.35 -18.47 2.46
C ALA A 79 -4.64 -19.97 2.46
N VAL A 80 -4.30 -20.63 3.57
CA VAL A 80 -4.46 -22.07 3.74
C VAL A 80 -5.36 -22.31 4.94
N LEU A 81 -6.50 -22.96 4.71
CA LEU A 81 -7.32 -23.52 5.79
C LEU A 81 -6.64 -24.83 6.23
N PHE A 82 -6.35 -24.97 7.52
CA PHE A 82 -5.68 -26.16 8.05
C PHE A 82 -6.34 -26.68 9.32
N SER A 83 -6.17 -27.98 9.59
CA SER A 83 -6.43 -28.59 10.89
C SER A 83 -5.15 -28.69 11.72
N ASN A 84 -5.20 -28.30 13.00
CA ASN A 84 -4.04 -28.42 13.88
C ASN A 84 -3.73 -29.87 14.33
N HIS A 85 -4.53 -30.85 13.88
CA HIS A 85 -4.26 -32.27 14.13
C HIS A 85 -3.13 -32.81 13.25
N ASP A 86 -3.14 -32.52 11.94
CA ASP A 86 -2.03 -32.76 11.02
C ASP A 86 -1.93 -31.63 9.97
N PRO A 87 -1.34 -30.47 10.31
CA PRO A 87 -1.31 -29.30 9.43
C PRO A 87 -0.64 -29.53 8.07
N LYS A 88 0.24 -30.53 7.96
CA LYS A 88 0.97 -30.81 6.72
C LYS A 88 0.14 -31.59 5.71
N LYS A 89 -0.87 -32.33 6.18
CA LYS A 89 -1.73 -33.19 5.36
C LYS A 89 -3.15 -32.66 5.26
N ASP A 90 -3.66 -32.11 6.35
CA ASP A 90 -5.01 -31.59 6.49
C ASP A 90 -5.00 -30.10 6.27
N ASN A 91 -4.68 -29.71 5.04
CA ASN A 91 -4.71 -28.32 4.62
C ASN A 91 -5.27 -28.16 3.21
N ILE A 92 -5.82 -26.98 2.93
CA ILE A 92 -6.39 -26.68 1.63
C ILE A 92 -6.21 -25.20 1.30
N GLU A 93 -5.72 -24.95 0.09
CA GLU A 93 -5.45 -23.61 -0.39
C GLU A 93 -6.72 -22.90 -0.83
N GLY A 94 -6.75 -21.59 -0.57
CA GLY A 94 -7.78 -20.69 -1.04
C GLY A 94 -7.30 -19.26 -1.11
N THR A 95 -8.22 -18.38 -1.44
CA THR A 95 -8.00 -16.94 -1.46
C THR A 95 -9.02 -16.28 -0.56
N VAL A 96 -8.56 -15.37 0.29
CA VAL A 96 -9.45 -14.60 1.17
C VAL A 96 -10.35 -13.71 0.32
N SER A 97 -11.64 -14.00 0.27
CA SER A 97 -12.65 -13.27 -0.50
C SER A 97 -13.41 -12.23 0.32
N TYR A 98 -13.20 -12.19 1.64
CA TYR A 98 -13.73 -11.15 2.51
C TYR A 98 -12.98 -11.18 3.83
N GLN A 99 -12.70 -10.02 4.43
CA GLN A 99 -12.26 -9.94 5.82
C GLN A 99 -12.81 -8.67 6.45
N SER A 100 -13.43 -8.82 7.63
CA SER A 100 -13.91 -7.69 8.43
C SER A 100 -13.98 -8.09 9.90
N GLY A 101 -13.28 -7.33 10.74
CA GLY A 101 -13.10 -7.65 12.15
C GLY A 101 -12.64 -9.09 12.33
N ASN A 102 -13.40 -9.86 13.11
CA ASN A 102 -13.12 -11.26 13.42
C ASN A 102 -13.73 -12.27 12.43
N ARG A 103 -14.34 -11.80 11.33
CA ARG A 103 -14.93 -12.65 10.29
C ARG A 103 -14.13 -12.59 9.02
N LEU A 104 -14.01 -13.74 8.37
CA LEU A 104 -13.30 -13.90 7.12
C LEU A 104 -14.05 -14.89 6.23
N LYS A 105 -14.09 -14.64 4.92
CA LYS A 105 -14.48 -15.65 3.93
C LYS A 105 -13.26 -16.05 3.12
N ILE A 106 -13.07 -17.34 2.95
CA ILE A 106 -12.01 -17.91 2.10
C ILE A 106 -12.65 -18.74 1.01
N THR A 107 -12.32 -18.44 -0.25
CA THR A 107 -12.72 -19.24 -1.41
C THR A 107 -11.66 -20.30 -1.65
N LEU A 108 -11.99 -21.54 -1.36
CA LEU A 108 -11.13 -22.71 -1.45
C LEU A 108 -11.14 -23.27 -2.87
N ARG A 109 -10.02 -23.87 -3.28
CA ARG A 109 -9.88 -24.54 -4.59
C ARG A 109 -10.50 -25.96 -4.58
N THR A 110 -11.67 -26.12 -3.97
CA THR A 110 -12.43 -27.37 -3.84
C THR A 110 -13.92 -27.10 -3.98
N ASP A 111 -14.70 -28.12 -4.29
CA ASP A 111 -16.17 -28.11 -4.37
C ASP A 111 -16.83 -28.48 -3.05
N GLU A 112 -16.18 -29.29 -2.20
CA GLU A 112 -16.70 -29.67 -0.87
C GLU A 112 -15.66 -29.47 0.25
N LEU A 113 -16.16 -29.28 1.49
CA LEU A 113 -15.31 -29.24 2.68
C LEU A 113 -14.72 -30.63 2.93
N PRO A 114 -13.41 -30.75 3.16
CA PRO A 114 -12.81 -32.02 3.55
C PRO A 114 -13.38 -32.54 4.88
N GLU A 115 -13.41 -33.86 5.07
CA GLU A 115 -13.95 -34.48 6.29
C GLU A 115 -13.27 -33.97 7.57
N TRP A 116 -11.94 -33.75 7.51
CA TRP A 116 -11.14 -33.23 8.62
C TRP A 116 -11.55 -31.82 9.07
N ALA A 117 -12.29 -31.07 8.24
CA ALA A 117 -12.80 -29.75 8.62
C ALA A 117 -13.81 -29.84 9.77
N ASN A 118 -14.35 -31.03 10.06
CA ASN A 118 -15.31 -31.26 11.15
C ASN A 118 -14.64 -31.64 12.48
N ASP A 119 -13.35 -31.97 12.48
CA ASP A 119 -12.65 -32.54 13.65
C ASP A 119 -12.25 -31.48 14.70
N GLY A 120 -12.48 -30.19 14.41
CA GLY A 120 -12.16 -29.07 15.29
C GLY A 120 -10.68 -28.68 15.27
N LYS A 121 -10.34 -27.56 15.94
CA LYS A 121 -9.00 -26.94 15.94
C LYS A 121 -8.52 -26.51 14.55
N LEU A 122 -9.39 -25.81 13.84
CA LEU A 122 -9.07 -25.22 12.57
C LEU A 122 -8.30 -23.91 12.73
N GLY A 123 -7.44 -23.62 11.76
CA GLY A 123 -6.78 -22.33 11.59
C GLY A 123 -6.72 -21.91 10.14
N ILE A 124 -6.39 -20.64 9.92
CA ILE A 124 -6.03 -20.12 8.60
C ILE A 124 -4.64 -19.51 8.68
N ASP A 125 -3.76 -19.95 7.79
CA ASP A 125 -2.44 -19.38 7.59
C ASP A 125 -2.41 -18.52 6.34
N LEU A 126 -1.66 -17.42 6.39
CA LEU A 126 -1.26 -16.70 5.19
C LEU A 126 -0.35 -17.62 4.36
N SER A 127 -0.58 -17.73 3.05
CA SER A 127 0.31 -18.48 2.16
C SER A 127 1.35 -17.56 1.50
N PHE A 128 2.40 -18.16 0.93
CA PHE A 128 3.33 -17.44 0.07
C PHE A 128 2.63 -16.92 -1.20
N ASP A 129 2.99 -15.72 -1.67
CA ASP A 129 2.38 -15.08 -2.83
C ASP A 129 3.10 -15.43 -4.14
N ASP A 130 2.98 -16.68 -4.58
CA ASP A 130 3.57 -17.13 -5.85
C ASP A 130 3.00 -16.38 -7.07
N ASN A 131 1.73 -15.98 -7.02
CA ASN A 131 1.04 -15.37 -8.16
C ASN A 131 1.65 -14.03 -8.55
N SER A 132 1.98 -13.16 -7.58
CA SER A 132 2.64 -11.88 -7.90
C SER A 132 3.99 -12.08 -8.59
N TYR A 133 4.80 -13.04 -8.13
CA TYR A 133 6.07 -13.37 -8.79
C TYR A 133 5.87 -13.95 -10.19
N ASP A 134 4.89 -14.83 -10.38
CA ASP A 134 4.58 -15.41 -11.69
C ASP A 134 4.14 -14.34 -12.69
N GLU A 135 3.28 -13.40 -12.26
CA GLU A 135 2.84 -12.28 -13.10
C GLU A 135 4.00 -11.35 -13.49
N MET A 136 4.88 -11.02 -12.54
CA MET A 136 6.10 -10.25 -12.81
C MET A 136 7.03 -10.98 -13.80
N GLN A 137 7.28 -12.28 -13.60
CA GLN A 137 8.11 -13.08 -14.49
C GLN A 137 7.53 -13.16 -15.91
N ASN A 138 6.22 -13.33 -16.03
CA ASN A 138 5.53 -13.37 -17.32
C ASN A 138 5.63 -12.04 -18.05
N ALA A 139 5.46 -10.92 -17.34
CA ALA A 139 5.65 -9.58 -17.91
C ALA A 139 7.08 -9.38 -18.42
N LEU A 140 8.10 -9.75 -17.65
CA LEU A 140 9.50 -9.64 -18.08
C LEU A 140 9.80 -10.50 -19.33
N LYS A 141 9.26 -11.72 -19.40
CA LYS A 141 9.41 -12.60 -20.58
C LYS A 141 8.75 -11.97 -21.81
N GLN A 142 7.55 -11.41 -21.66
CA GLN A 142 6.85 -10.73 -22.73
C GLN A 142 7.60 -9.46 -23.19
N ALA A 143 8.12 -8.66 -22.26
CA ALA A 143 8.91 -7.47 -22.55
C ALA A 143 10.21 -7.82 -23.32
N SER A 144 10.86 -8.92 -22.94
CA SER A 144 12.06 -9.43 -23.64
C SER A 144 11.78 -9.89 -25.09
N GLY A 145 10.55 -10.29 -25.40
CA GLY A 145 10.11 -10.59 -26.76
C GLY A 145 9.66 -9.37 -27.57
N ALA A 146 9.48 -8.21 -26.91
CA ALA A 146 8.93 -7.00 -27.47
C ALA A 146 10.02 -5.99 -27.89
N ASP A 147 11.16 -6.45 -28.39
CA ASP A 147 12.34 -5.63 -28.70
C ASP A 147 12.08 -4.50 -29.72
N LYS A 148 11.02 -4.62 -30.53
CA LYS A 148 10.58 -3.60 -31.51
C LYS A 148 9.57 -2.60 -30.95
N ASN A 149 9.03 -2.83 -29.74
CA ASN A 149 8.07 -1.93 -29.13
C ASN A 149 8.77 -0.62 -28.71
N GLN A 150 8.22 0.51 -29.14
CA GLN A 150 8.81 1.83 -28.92
C GLN A 150 8.90 2.20 -27.44
N LEU A 151 7.86 1.92 -26.66
CA LEU A 151 7.83 2.19 -25.23
C LEU A 151 8.90 1.35 -24.50
N VAL A 152 9.06 0.07 -24.87
CA VAL A 152 10.11 -0.79 -24.32
C VAL A 152 11.50 -0.23 -24.63
N GLN A 153 11.74 0.25 -25.85
CA GLN A 153 13.03 0.85 -26.23
C GLN A 153 13.32 2.13 -25.46
N ILE A 154 12.31 2.97 -25.21
CA ILE A 154 12.48 4.21 -24.45
C ILE A 154 12.79 3.89 -22.98
N LEU A 155 11.98 3.06 -22.33
CA LEU A 155 12.14 2.74 -20.91
C LEU A 155 13.44 1.98 -20.61
N THR A 156 14.02 1.30 -21.60
CA THR A 156 15.33 0.62 -21.50
C THR A 156 16.51 1.48 -21.97
N GLY A 157 16.28 2.76 -22.30
CA GLY A 157 17.32 3.73 -22.65
C GLY A 157 17.86 3.64 -24.09
N LYS A 158 17.21 2.87 -24.97
CA LYS A 158 17.62 2.73 -26.38
C LYS A 158 17.14 3.88 -27.28
N LYS A 159 16.10 4.59 -26.87
CA LYS A 159 15.51 5.75 -27.56
C LYS A 159 15.09 6.79 -26.55
N SER A 160 14.97 8.04 -26.98
CA SER A 160 14.40 9.13 -26.18
C SER A 160 12.89 9.28 -26.45
N PRO A 161 12.10 9.73 -25.46
CA PRO A 161 10.70 10.07 -25.65
C PRO A 161 10.53 11.32 -26.53
N THR A 162 9.35 11.44 -27.12
CA THR A 162 8.99 12.57 -27.99
C THR A 162 7.79 13.34 -27.45
N PHE A 163 7.65 14.61 -27.86
CA PHE A 163 6.61 15.51 -27.35
C PHE A 163 5.93 16.27 -28.50
N ASN A 164 4.60 16.36 -28.44
CA ASN A 164 3.79 17.21 -29.30
C ASN A 164 3.61 18.59 -28.65
N ASN A 165 4.45 19.54 -29.05
CA ASN A 165 4.45 20.90 -28.51
C ASN A 165 3.42 21.84 -29.17
N GLU A 166 2.66 21.36 -30.16
CA GLU A 166 1.63 22.14 -30.85
C GLU A 166 0.27 22.12 -30.14
N LEU A 167 0.14 21.31 -29.08
CA LEU A 167 -1.09 21.21 -28.30
C LEU A 167 -1.40 22.52 -27.55
N PRO A 168 -2.69 22.89 -27.45
CA PRO A 168 -3.09 24.05 -26.65
C PRO A 168 -2.75 23.81 -25.17
N LYS A 169 -2.19 24.82 -24.51
CA LYS A 169 -1.86 24.72 -23.09
C LYS A 169 -3.13 24.57 -22.26
N PHE A 170 -3.17 23.49 -21.48
CA PHE A 170 -4.17 23.30 -20.45
C PHE A 170 -3.96 24.31 -19.33
N THR A 171 -5.05 24.93 -18.89
CA THR A 171 -5.06 25.85 -17.74
C THR A 171 -6.17 25.45 -16.79
N HIS A 172 -5.86 25.42 -15.50
CA HIS A 172 -6.83 25.11 -14.46
C HIS A 172 -6.57 25.98 -13.23
N PRO A 173 -7.58 26.72 -12.74
CA PRO A 173 -7.37 27.79 -11.77
C PRO A 173 -6.91 27.33 -10.39
N ARG A 174 -7.14 26.05 -10.04
CA ARG A 174 -6.73 25.48 -8.75
C ARG A 174 -5.30 24.90 -8.74
N LEU A 175 -4.63 24.85 -9.89
CA LEU A 175 -3.28 24.31 -9.99
C LEU A 175 -2.25 25.45 -9.93
N ASN A 176 -1.12 25.22 -9.25
CA ASN A 176 0.02 26.14 -9.33
C ASN A 176 0.81 25.95 -10.64
N ALA A 177 1.82 26.79 -10.87
CA ALA A 177 2.63 26.76 -12.10
C ALA A 177 3.29 25.39 -12.34
N SER A 178 3.97 24.82 -11.33
CA SER A 178 4.66 23.52 -11.47
C SER A 178 3.69 22.37 -11.76
N GLN A 179 2.49 22.41 -11.17
CA GLN A 179 1.44 21.42 -11.44
C GLN A 179 0.85 21.60 -12.84
N GLN A 180 0.67 22.83 -13.33
CA GLN A 180 0.24 23.10 -14.70
C GLN A 180 1.27 22.63 -15.71
N ASP A 181 2.56 22.86 -15.46
CA ASP A 181 3.64 22.38 -16.31
C ASP A 181 3.67 20.85 -16.35
N ALA A 182 3.44 20.18 -15.21
CA ALA A 182 3.33 18.73 -15.16
C ALA A 182 2.15 18.20 -16.00
N VAL A 183 0.96 18.81 -15.88
CA VAL A 183 -0.21 18.43 -16.70
C VAL A 183 0.09 18.65 -18.18
N ASN A 184 0.63 19.81 -18.56
CA ASN A 184 0.96 20.11 -19.95
C ASN A 184 2.03 19.16 -20.51
N ARG A 185 3.05 18.80 -19.73
CA ARG A 185 4.06 17.81 -20.11
C ARG A 185 3.44 16.43 -20.33
N ILE A 186 2.53 16.02 -19.43
CA ILE A 186 1.80 14.76 -19.59
C ILE A 186 0.99 14.78 -20.89
N LEU A 187 0.27 15.85 -21.22
CA LEU A 187 -0.51 15.94 -22.45
C LEU A 187 0.38 15.91 -23.70
N ALA A 188 1.50 16.64 -23.68
CA ALA A 188 2.45 16.72 -24.79
C ALA A 188 3.22 15.43 -25.05
N ALA A 189 3.52 14.62 -24.02
CA ALA A 189 4.30 13.40 -24.20
C ALA A 189 3.60 12.37 -25.10
N ASN A 190 4.32 11.81 -26.07
CA ASN A 190 3.80 10.72 -26.90
C ASN A 190 3.95 9.37 -26.20
N GLU A 191 5.07 9.12 -25.51
CA GLU A 191 5.35 7.81 -24.90
C GLU A 191 5.60 7.86 -23.39
N LEU A 192 6.37 8.83 -22.88
CA LEU A 192 6.78 8.89 -21.48
C LEU A 192 6.65 10.31 -20.91
N ALA A 193 5.99 10.42 -19.76
CA ALA A 193 6.06 11.60 -18.90
C ALA A 193 6.33 11.17 -17.46
N ILE A 194 7.09 11.97 -16.72
CA ILE A 194 7.45 11.71 -15.33
C ILE A 194 7.07 12.90 -14.47
N VAL A 195 6.28 12.66 -13.42
CA VAL A 195 5.97 13.65 -12.38
C VAL A 195 6.71 13.28 -11.11
N HIS A 196 7.77 14.02 -10.81
CA HIS A 196 8.45 13.93 -9.53
C HIS A 196 7.66 14.78 -8.52
N GLY A 197 6.98 14.11 -7.59
CA GLY A 197 6.11 14.74 -6.61
C GLY A 197 6.62 14.57 -5.17
N PRO A 198 7.48 15.50 -4.68
CA PRO A 198 7.93 15.56 -3.29
C PRO A 198 6.78 15.64 -2.26
N PRO A 199 7.04 15.42 -0.96
CA PRO A 199 6.02 15.45 0.09
C PRO A 199 5.19 16.74 0.09
N GLY A 200 3.87 16.60 0.13
CA GLY A 200 2.95 17.74 0.27
C GLY A 200 2.76 18.59 -1.00
N THR A 201 3.34 18.22 -2.14
CA THR A 201 3.27 19.00 -3.39
C THR A 201 2.00 18.83 -4.22
N GLY A 202 1.07 17.99 -3.75
CA GLY A 202 -0.21 17.76 -4.43
C GLY A 202 -0.12 16.83 -5.65
N LYS A 203 0.86 15.92 -5.71
CA LYS A 203 1.02 14.90 -6.78
C LYS A 203 -0.31 14.26 -7.22
N THR A 204 -1.09 13.74 -6.27
CA THR A 204 -2.40 13.11 -6.56
C THR A 204 -3.37 14.10 -7.21
N THR A 205 -3.42 15.35 -6.74
CA THR A 205 -4.24 16.42 -7.35
C THR A 205 -3.80 16.68 -8.79
N THR A 206 -2.50 16.79 -9.04
CA THR A 206 -1.93 16.97 -10.38
C THR A 206 -2.30 15.81 -11.30
N LEU A 207 -2.15 14.57 -10.85
CA LEU A 207 -2.48 13.37 -11.63
C LEU A 207 -3.96 13.31 -11.98
N VAL A 208 -4.84 13.61 -11.03
CA VAL A 208 -6.30 13.61 -11.25
C VAL A 208 -6.67 14.61 -12.37
N GLN A 209 -6.10 15.82 -12.34
CA GLN A 209 -6.35 16.81 -13.39
C GLN A 209 -5.71 16.40 -14.72
N ALA A 210 -4.52 15.79 -14.71
CA ALA A 210 -3.88 15.28 -15.91
C ALA A 210 -4.69 14.14 -16.57
N ILE A 211 -5.22 13.20 -15.79
CA ILE A 211 -6.05 12.09 -16.27
C ILE A 211 -7.34 12.62 -16.89
N LYS A 212 -7.99 13.59 -16.23
CA LYS A 212 -9.20 14.26 -16.75
C LYS A 212 -8.91 14.97 -18.09
N ALA A 213 -7.80 15.69 -18.18
CA ALA A 213 -7.38 16.38 -19.39
C ALA A 213 -7.02 15.40 -20.53
N LEU A 214 -6.29 14.32 -20.23
CA LEU A 214 -5.96 13.26 -21.19
C LEU A 214 -7.23 12.60 -21.76
N TYR A 215 -8.20 12.27 -20.89
CA TYR A 215 -9.46 11.69 -21.34
C TYR A 215 -10.27 12.68 -22.19
N ALA A 216 -10.26 13.97 -21.85
CA ALA A 216 -10.93 15.00 -22.64
C ALA A 216 -10.31 15.17 -24.03
N GLN A 217 -8.99 15.00 -24.16
CA GLN A 217 -8.25 15.09 -25.42
C GLN A 217 -8.54 13.89 -26.34
N ASP A 218 -8.38 12.67 -25.84
CA ASP A 218 -8.37 11.47 -26.69
C ASP A 218 -9.68 10.68 -26.67
N ARG A 219 -10.53 10.87 -25.65
CA ARG A 219 -11.70 10.02 -25.32
C ARG A 219 -11.36 8.52 -25.20
N LYS A 220 -10.09 8.19 -24.97
CA LYS A 220 -9.60 6.82 -24.79
C LYS A 220 -9.58 6.44 -23.31
N GLN A 221 -9.90 5.19 -23.01
CA GLN A 221 -9.85 4.66 -21.65
C GLN A 221 -8.42 4.68 -21.09
N ILE A 222 -8.30 5.05 -19.82
CA ILE A 222 -7.02 5.17 -19.11
C ILE A 222 -6.95 4.13 -17.99
N LEU A 223 -5.82 3.44 -17.89
CA LEU A 223 -5.52 2.55 -16.76
C LEU A 223 -4.66 3.31 -15.74
N VAL A 224 -5.13 3.38 -14.51
CA VAL A 224 -4.43 4.02 -13.38
C VAL A 224 -4.06 2.95 -12.37
N VAL A 225 -2.79 2.87 -12.03
CA VAL A 225 -2.25 1.82 -11.16
C VAL A 225 -1.32 2.37 -10.10
N ALA A 226 -1.19 1.62 -9.01
CA ALA A 226 -0.22 1.89 -7.95
C ALA A 226 0.23 0.57 -7.29
N PRO A 227 1.38 0.53 -6.60
CA PRO A 227 1.85 -0.67 -5.90
C PRO A 227 0.96 -1.06 -4.71
N SER A 228 0.28 -0.11 -4.06
CA SER A 228 -0.55 -0.37 -2.87
C SER A 228 -2.03 -0.11 -3.12
N ASN A 229 -2.91 -0.93 -2.51
CA ASN A 229 -4.37 -0.72 -2.59
C ASN A 229 -4.77 0.66 -2.06
N THR A 230 -4.15 1.14 -0.96
CA THR A 230 -4.45 2.46 -0.39
C THR A 230 -4.23 3.60 -1.39
N ALA A 231 -3.17 3.54 -2.20
CA ALA A 231 -2.90 4.54 -3.23
C ALA A 231 -3.92 4.47 -4.37
N VAL A 232 -4.27 3.25 -4.82
CA VAL A 232 -5.32 3.05 -5.84
C VAL A 232 -6.67 3.57 -5.36
N ASP A 233 -7.02 3.27 -4.12
CA ASP A 233 -8.28 3.66 -3.48
C ASP A 233 -8.41 5.18 -3.41
N LEU A 234 -7.36 5.88 -2.99
CA LEU A 234 -7.31 7.35 -2.97
C LEU A 234 -7.52 7.94 -4.37
N LEU A 235 -6.82 7.43 -5.39
CA LEU A 235 -6.99 7.90 -6.76
C LEU A 235 -8.41 7.62 -7.30
N SER A 236 -8.98 6.47 -6.96
CA SER A 236 -10.33 6.07 -7.37
C SER A 236 -11.37 7.05 -6.84
N GLU A 237 -11.30 7.39 -5.55
CA GLU A 237 -12.19 8.36 -4.92
C GLU A 237 -12.01 9.75 -5.53
N LYS A 238 -10.77 10.23 -5.71
CA LYS A 238 -10.49 11.58 -6.26
C LYS A 238 -10.89 11.73 -7.72
N LEU A 239 -10.76 10.68 -8.53
CA LEU A 239 -11.24 10.68 -9.91
C LEU A 239 -12.77 10.67 -9.96
N SER A 240 -13.41 9.91 -9.09
CA SER A 240 -14.88 9.91 -8.94
C SER A 240 -15.40 11.28 -8.47
N ASP A 241 -14.72 11.95 -7.53
CA ASP A 241 -15.00 13.32 -7.08
C ASP A 241 -15.04 14.33 -8.23
N GLU A 242 -14.16 14.14 -9.22
CA GLU A 242 -14.08 15.00 -10.40
C GLU A 242 -15.10 14.62 -11.49
N GLY A 243 -16.02 13.70 -11.20
CA GLY A 243 -17.13 13.29 -12.07
C GLY A 243 -16.76 12.24 -13.12
N MET A 244 -15.59 11.61 -13.02
CA MET A 244 -15.17 10.57 -13.96
C MET A 244 -15.88 9.24 -13.66
N ASN A 245 -16.22 8.48 -14.71
CA ASN A 245 -16.72 7.12 -14.53
C ASN A 245 -15.55 6.15 -14.25
N VAL A 246 -15.30 5.89 -12.98
CA VAL A 246 -14.20 5.05 -12.49
C VAL A 246 -14.66 3.62 -12.23
N LEU A 247 -13.89 2.62 -12.65
CA LEU A 247 -14.07 1.21 -12.29
C LEU A 247 -12.87 0.70 -11.48
N ARG A 248 -13.09 0.36 -10.21
CA ARG A 248 -12.08 -0.21 -9.32
C ARG A 248 -12.03 -1.72 -9.46
N VAL A 249 -10.90 -2.22 -9.97
CA VAL A 249 -10.63 -3.65 -10.17
C VAL A 249 -9.82 -4.20 -9.01
N GLY A 250 -10.25 -5.33 -8.46
CA GLY A 250 -9.77 -5.83 -7.18
C GLY A 250 -10.52 -5.15 -6.03
N ASN A 251 -10.23 -5.58 -4.82
CA ASN A 251 -11.00 -5.11 -3.67
C ASN A 251 -10.30 -3.95 -2.95
N PRO A 252 -11.08 -2.97 -2.50
CA PRO A 252 -10.60 -1.87 -1.67
C PRO A 252 -9.88 -2.35 -0.40
N ALA A 253 -8.81 -1.65 -0.01
CA ALA A 253 -8.26 -1.77 1.34
C ALA A 253 -9.09 -0.98 2.35
N ARG A 254 -9.73 0.12 1.91
CA ARG A 254 -10.63 0.92 2.73
C ARG A 254 -12.09 0.51 2.52
N VAL A 255 -12.83 0.43 3.62
CA VAL A 255 -14.22 -0.05 3.66
C VAL A 255 -15.22 1.14 3.50
N SER A 256 -14.85 2.20 2.76
CA SER A 256 -15.78 3.32 2.54
C SER A 256 -16.89 2.89 1.58
N GLU A 257 -18.14 3.23 1.89
CA GLU A 257 -19.31 2.90 1.05
C GLU A 257 -19.13 3.42 -0.38
N ARG A 258 -18.57 4.63 -0.49
CA ARG A 258 -18.23 5.25 -1.77
C ARG A 258 -17.24 4.44 -2.59
N LEU A 259 -16.19 3.91 -1.96
CA LEU A 259 -15.18 3.16 -2.69
C LEU A 259 -15.71 1.78 -3.09
N MET A 260 -16.56 1.16 -2.26
CA MET A 260 -17.29 -0.05 -2.64
C MET A 260 -18.15 0.18 -3.88
N SER A 261 -18.87 1.30 -3.97
CA SER A 261 -19.71 1.61 -5.14
C SER A 261 -18.92 1.81 -6.44
N LEU A 262 -17.59 1.96 -6.37
CA LEU A 262 -16.71 2.01 -7.54
C LEU A 262 -16.25 0.62 -8.02
N THR A 263 -16.40 -0.42 -7.20
CA THR A 263 -15.96 -1.78 -7.53
C THR A 263 -16.81 -2.40 -8.63
N LEU A 264 -16.22 -3.35 -9.36
CA LEU A 264 -16.96 -4.11 -10.36
C LEU A 264 -18.18 -4.81 -9.76
N ASP A 265 -18.01 -5.51 -8.63
CA ASP A 265 -19.10 -6.31 -8.03
C ASP A 265 -20.28 -5.43 -7.60
N SER A 266 -20.04 -4.28 -6.98
CA SER A 266 -21.10 -3.34 -6.62
C SER A 266 -21.79 -2.76 -7.86
N LYS A 267 -21.04 -2.35 -8.88
CA LYS A 267 -21.62 -1.84 -10.13
C LYS A 267 -22.41 -2.91 -10.89
N MET A 268 -21.97 -4.17 -10.85
CA MET A 268 -22.73 -5.29 -11.38
C MET A 268 -24.04 -5.50 -10.61
N ALA A 269 -24.01 -5.37 -9.27
CA ALA A 269 -25.19 -5.52 -8.43
C ALA A 269 -26.29 -4.48 -8.75
N GLU A 270 -25.89 -3.28 -9.16
CA GLU A 270 -26.77 -2.18 -9.57
C GLU A 270 -27.20 -2.24 -11.04
N HIS A 271 -26.59 -3.11 -11.86
CA HIS A 271 -26.88 -3.18 -13.29
C HIS A 271 -28.29 -3.72 -13.58
N ASN A 272 -28.96 -3.16 -14.59
CA ASN A 272 -30.34 -3.51 -14.95
C ASN A 272 -30.54 -5.01 -15.21
N SER A 273 -29.58 -5.65 -15.89
CA SER A 273 -29.62 -7.10 -16.19
C SER A 273 -29.38 -7.99 -14.96
N MET A 274 -28.98 -7.45 -13.81
CA MET A 274 -28.72 -8.25 -12.61
C MET A 274 -30.01 -8.85 -12.01
N LYS A 275 -31.18 -8.24 -12.29
CA LYS A 275 -32.48 -8.83 -11.94
C LYS A 275 -32.69 -10.18 -12.62
N GLU A 276 -32.26 -10.31 -13.86
CA GLU A 276 -32.34 -11.56 -14.62
C GLU A 276 -31.39 -12.61 -14.06
N VAL A 277 -30.16 -12.22 -13.71
CA VAL A 277 -29.19 -13.10 -13.05
C VAL A 277 -29.76 -13.68 -11.75
N LYS A 278 -30.38 -12.84 -10.90
CA LYS A 278 -31.01 -13.31 -9.65
C LYS A 278 -32.15 -14.29 -9.92
N ARG A 279 -32.96 -14.06 -10.96
CA ARG A 279 -34.05 -14.96 -11.38
C ARG A 279 -33.51 -16.32 -11.84
N LEU A 280 -32.51 -16.33 -12.72
CA LEU A 280 -31.89 -17.54 -13.24
C LEU A 280 -31.19 -18.34 -12.13
N ARG A 281 -30.46 -17.69 -11.21
CA ARG A 281 -29.83 -18.36 -10.06
C ARG A 281 -30.87 -19.05 -9.17
N LYS A 282 -32.00 -18.38 -8.89
CA LYS A 282 -33.09 -19.00 -8.12
C LYS A 282 -33.64 -20.24 -8.83
N GLN A 283 -33.89 -20.14 -10.13
CA GLN A 283 -34.39 -21.26 -10.94
C GLN A 283 -33.40 -22.44 -10.94
N ALA A 284 -32.10 -22.19 -11.11
CA ALA A 284 -31.07 -23.23 -11.04
C ALA A 284 -31.02 -23.90 -9.65
N GLY A 285 -31.20 -23.13 -8.57
CA GLY A 285 -31.32 -23.64 -7.21
C GLY A 285 -32.52 -24.58 -7.05
N GLU A 286 -33.70 -24.20 -7.57
CA GLU A 286 -34.90 -25.05 -7.55
C GLU A 286 -34.69 -26.39 -8.29
N PHE A 287 -34.02 -26.38 -9.45
CA PHE A 287 -33.67 -27.60 -10.17
C PHE A 287 -32.68 -28.48 -9.41
N ARG A 288 -31.67 -27.88 -8.75
CA ARG A 288 -30.74 -28.60 -7.86
C ARG A 288 -31.48 -29.22 -6.69
N ASP A 289 -32.33 -28.47 -5.99
CA ASP A 289 -33.11 -28.97 -4.85
C ASP A 289 -34.03 -30.13 -5.25
N MET A 290 -34.66 -30.04 -6.42
CA MET A 290 -35.44 -31.14 -6.99
C MET A 290 -34.59 -32.38 -7.28
N ALA A 291 -33.37 -32.20 -7.78
CA ALA A 291 -32.43 -33.29 -8.03
C ALA A 291 -31.89 -33.95 -6.74
N HIS A 292 -31.91 -33.21 -5.62
CA HIS A 292 -31.49 -33.68 -4.29
C HIS A 292 -32.63 -34.30 -3.46
N LYS A 293 -33.92 -34.05 -3.77
CA LYS A 293 -35.05 -34.71 -3.09
C LYS A 293 -35.11 -36.22 -3.40
N TYR A 294 -34.92 -37.03 -2.35
CA TYR A 294 -34.73 -38.48 -2.27
C TYR A 294 -35.76 -39.41 -2.98
N LYS A 295 -35.26 -40.58 -3.46
CA LYS A 295 -35.91 -41.91 -3.34
C LYS A 295 -34.89 -43.05 -3.10
N ARG A 296 -35.32 -44.10 -2.38
CA ARG A 296 -34.51 -45.18 -1.77
C ARG A 296 -34.26 -46.41 -2.68
N ASN A 297 -34.86 -46.47 -3.87
CA ASN A 297 -34.57 -47.44 -4.92
C ASN A 297 -34.32 -46.68 -6.22
N PHE A 298 -33.17 -46.89 -6.87
CA PHE A 298 -32.82 -46.20 -8.11
C PHE A 298 -33.09 -47.09 -9.33
N GLY A 299 -34.24 -46.91 -9.96
CA GLY A 299 -34.48 -47.42 -11.32
C GLY A 299 -33.68 -46.63 -12.36
N LYS A 300 -33.51 -47.18 -13.57
CA LYS A 300 -32.83 -46.51 -14.70
C LYS A 300 -33.48 -45.16 -15.06
N ALA A 301 -34.82 -45.10 -15.07
CA ALA A 301 -35.58 -43.91 -15.41
C ALA A 301 -35.39 -42.76 -14.39
N GLU A 302 -35.28 -43.07 -13.10
CA GLU A 302 -35.08 -42.08 -12.04
C GLU A 302 -33.66 -41.50 -12.09
N ARG A 303 -32.66 -42.31 -12.47
CA ARG A 303 -31.30 -41.83 -12.75
C ARG A 303 -31.26 -40.88 -13.95
N GLU A 304 -31.98 -41.21 -15.02
CA GLU A 304 -32.10 -40.35 -16.20
C GLU A 304 -32.81 -39.02 -15.87
N GLN A 305 -33.88 -39.05 -15.07
CA GLN A 305 -34.57 -37.85 -14.61
C GLN A 305 -33.68 -36.95 -13.74
N ARG A 306 -32.93 -37.54 -12.80
CA ARG A 306 -31.98 -36.80 -11.96
C ARG A 306 -30.88 -36.16 -12.81
N LYS A 307 -30.35 -36.89 -13.80
CA LYS A 307 -29.35 -36.37 -14.73
C LYS A 307 -29.90 -35.18 -15.51
N ALA A 308 -31.13 -35.29 -16.05
CA ALA A 308 -31.77 -34.20 -16.77
C ALA A 308 -31.96 -32.94 -15.91
N LEU A 309 -32.33 -33.07 -14.63
CA LEU A 309 -32.46 -31.93 -13.71
C LEU A 309 -31.11 -31.24 -13.44
N PHE A 310 -30.04 -32.01 -13.27
CA PHE A 310 -28.68 -31.44 -13.14
C PHE A 310 -28.21 -30.79 -14.43
N ASP A 311 -28.48 -31.41 -15.58
CA ASP A 311 -28.15 -30.86 -16.90
C ASP A 311 -28.88 -29.52 -17.11
N GLU A 312 -30.15 -29.41 -16.71
CA GLU A 312 -30.92 -28.17 -16.79
C GLU A 312 -30.38 -27.09 -15.84
N ALA A 313 -30.10 -27.44 -14.58
CA ALA A 313 -29.47 -26.52 -13.65
C ALA A 313 -28.13 -26.00 -14.18
N ARG A 314 -27.33 -26.87 -14.82
CA ARG A 314 -26.05 -26.51 -15.43
C ARG A 314 -26.22 -25.57 -16.62
N ASN A 315 -27.22 -25.81 -17.48
CA ASN A 315 -27.53 -24.93 -18.61
C ASN A 315 -27.94 -23.53 -18.13
N ILE A 316 -28.76 -23.45 -17.09
CA ILE A 316 -29.16 -22.16 -16.49
C ILE A 316 -27.95 -21.45 -15.87
N MET A 317 -27.06 -22.18 -15.18
CA MET A 317 -25.82 -21.59 -14.65
C MET A 317 -24.92 -21.06 -15.76
N LYS A 318 -24.83 -21.73 -16.91
CA LYS A 318 -24.11 -21.21 -18.08
C LYS A 318 -24.74 -19.91 -18.62
N ALA A 319 -26.07 -19.81 -18.62
CA ALA A 319 -26.76 -18.57 -18.99
C ALA A 319 -26.51 -17.43 -17.97
N VAL A 320 -26.41 -17.76 -16.68
CA VAL A 320 -25.99 -16.82 -15.63
C VAL A 320 -24.59 -16.30 -15.92
N GLU A 321 -23.61 -17.18 -16.16
CA GLU A 321 -22.21 -16.79 -16.45
C GLU A 321 -22.09 -15.90 -17.69
N ASN A 322 -22.83 -16.22 -18.76
CA ASN A 322 -22.87 -15.39 -19.97
C ASN A 322 -23.45 -14.00 -19.68
N THR A 323 -24.53 -13.93 -18.91
CA THR A 323 -25.16 -12.65 -18.55
C THR A 323 -24.24 -11.83 -17.65
N GLU A 324 -23.57 -12.46 -16.69
CA GLU A 324 -22.59 -11.78 -15.83
C GLU A 324 -21.38 -11.26 -16.62
N SER A 325 -20.88 -12.04 -17.57
CA SER A 325 -19.81 -11.62 -18.48
C SER A 325 -20.25 -10.40 -19.30
N TYR A 326 -21.46 -10.42 -19.85
CA TYR A 326 -22.03 -9.27 -20.57
C TYR A 326 -22.10 -8.01 -19.69
N ILE A 327 -22.59 -8.14 -18.45
CA ILE A 327 -22.66 -7.01 -17.51
C ILE A 327 -21.26 -6.45 -17.25
N ALA A 328 -20.28 -7.32 -17.00
CA ALA A 328 -18.91 -6.90 -16.73
C ALA A 328 -18.30 -6.17 -17.94
N GLU A 329 -18.48 -6.69 -19.16
CA GLU A 329 -18.00 -6.07 -20.39
C GLU A 329 -18.65 -4.70 -20.64
N ASP A 330 -19.97 -4.57 -20.44
CA ASP A 330 -20.68 -3.30 -20.59
C ASP A 330 -20.17 -2.23 -19.60
N LEU A 331 -19.96 -2.62 -18.35
CA LEU A 331 -19.42 -1.72 -17.32
C LEU A 331 -17.97 -1.30 -17.62
N ILE A 332 -17.14 -2.24 -18.07
CA ILE A 332 -15.76 -1.96 -18.49
C ILE A 332 -15.74 -1.01 -19.68
N HIS A 333 -16.56 -1.24 -20.69
CA HIS A 333 -16.59 -0.39 -21.89
C HIS A 333 -17.07 1.04 -21.56
N LYS A 334 -18.00 1.18 -20.61
CA LYS A 334 -18.49 2.50 -20.16
C LYS A 334 -17.51 3.23 -19.25
N ALA A 335 -16.56 2.53 -18.62
CA ALA A 335 -15.60 3.14 -17.72
C ALA A 335 -14.64 4.05 -18.49
N GLN A 336 -14.44 5.26 -17.99
CA GLN A 336 -13.45 6.21 -18.53
C GLN A 336 -12.06 5.90 -17.97
N VAL A 337 -12.04 5.50 -16.69
CA VAL A 337 -10.82 5.15 -15.96
C VAL A 337 -11.00 3.81 -15.29
N ILE A 338 -10.03 2.92 -15.49
CA ILE A 338 -9.91 1.67 -14.74
C ILE A 338 -8.78 1.84 -13.73
N THR A 339 -9.04 1.54 -12.47
CA THR A 339 -8.05 1.65 -11.38
C THR A 339 -7.75 0.27 -10.81
N ALA A 340 -6.48 -0.10 -10.69
CA ALA A 340 -6.05 -1.40 -10.15
C ALA A 340 -4.69 -1.31 -9.46
N THR A 341 -4.26 -2.34 -8.72
CA THR A 341 -2.84 -2.46 -8.35
C THR A 341 -2.01 -2.88 -9.56
N LEU A 342 -0.67 -2.78 -9.48
CA LEU A 342 0.22 -3.23 -10.56
C LEU A 342 -0.07 -4.67 -11.02
N VAL A 343 -0.16 -5.60 -10.07
CA VAL A 343 -0.54 -7.01 -10.33
C VAL A 343 -2.02 -7.12 -10.68
N GLY A 344 -2.89 -6.35 -10.01
CA GLY A 344 -4.33 -6.31 -10.26
C GLY A 344 -4.69 -5.87 -11.68
N ALA A 345 -3.79 -5.17 -12.39
CA ALA A 345 -3.95 -4.85 -13.80
C ALA A 345 -4.03 -6.12 -14.69
N ASN A 346 -3.61 -7.28 -14.19
CA ASN A 346 -3.77 -8.58 -14.86
C ASN A 346 -4.93 -9.43 -14.33
N HIS A 347 -5.83 -8.87 -13.54
CA HIS A 347 -7.08 -9.54 -13.15
C HIS A 347 -7.85 -9.99 -14.40
N TYR A 348 -8.46 -11.19 -14.36
CA TYR A 348 -9.05 -11.86 -15.52
C TYR A 348 -10.04 -10.96 -16.29
N THR A 349 -10.78 -10.10 -15.60
CA THR A 349 -11.76 -9.18 -16.20
C THR A 349 -11.12 -8.10 -17.09
N VAL A 350 -9.89 -7.67 -16.79
CA VAL A 350 -9.20 -6.59 -17.51
C VAL A 350 -7.88 -7.03 -18.14
N LYS A 351 -7.55 -8.33 -18.03
CA LYS A 351 -6.29 -8.92 -18.50
C LYS A 351 -6.02 -8.65 -19.97
N GLN A 352 -7.05 -8.75 -20.81
CA GLN A 352 -6.97 -8.64 -22.26
C GLN A 352 -7.13 -7.21 -22.80
N LEU A 353 -7.42 -6.23 -21.94
CA LEU A 353 -7.62 -4.84 -22.36
C LEU A 353 -6.29 -4.18 -22.74
N LYS A 354 -6.35 -3.31 -23.74
CA LYS A 354 -5.28 -2.41 -24.15
C LYS A 354 -5.71 -0.98 -23.88
N TYR A 355 -4.74 -0.17 -23.45
CA TYR A 355 -4.96 1.22 -23.06
C TYR A 355 -4.09 2.11 -23.93
N HIS A 356 -4.54 3.34 -24.15
CA HIS A 356 -3.65 4.34 -24.74
C HIS A 356 -2.59 4.76 -23.74
N THR A 357 -3.03 5.08 -22.52
CA THR A 357 -2.18 5.59 -21.46
C THR A 357 -2.36 4.76 -20.19
N VAL A 358 -1.22 4.39 -19.60
CA VAL A 358 -1.12 3.88 -18.24
C VAL A 358 -0.52 4.96 -17.35
N VAL A 359 -1.14 5.23 -16.21
CA VAL A 359 -0.60 6.11 -15.17
C VAL A 359 -0.20 5.25 -13.98
N ILE A 360 1.07 5.31 -13.57
CA ILE A 360 1.59 4.61 -12.40
C ILE A 360 1.92 5.63 -11.32
N ASP A 361 1.10 5.67 -10.25
CA ASP A 361 1.41 6.46 -9.05
C ASP A 361 2.23 5.63 -8.05
N GLU A 362 2.94 6.31 -7.16
CA GLU A 362 3.91 5.74 -6.23
C GLU A 362 4.94 4.82 -6.91
N ALA A 363 5.36 5.17 -8.13
CA ALA A 363 6.31 4.36 -8.91
C ALA A 363 7.69 4.21 -8.25
N GLY A 364 8.07 5.11 -7.33
CA GLY A 364 9.28 5.01 -6.51
C GLY A 364 9.22 3.92 -5.43
N GLN A 365 8.04 3.37 -5.15
CA GLN A 365 7.83 2.25 -4.22
C GLN A 365 7.59 0.92 -4.94
N ALA A 366 7.67 0.90 -6.28
CA ALA A 366 7.35 -0.26 -7.08
C ALA A 366 8.62 -1.00 -7.52
N LEU A 367 8.60 -2.33 -7.40
CA LEU A 367 9.57 -3.18 -8.08
C LEU A 367 9.40 -3.00 -9.59
N GLU A 368 10.50 -2.75 -10.31
CA GLU A 368 10.44 -2.59 -11.76
C GLU A 368 9.73 -3.77 -12.47
N PRO A 369 9.97 -5.06 -12.13
CA PRO A 369 9.23 -6.16 -12.74
C PRO A 369 7.70 -6.03 -12.65
N ALA A 370 7.16 -5.45 -11.57
CA ALA A 370 5.73 -5.22 -11.40
C ALA A 370 5.21 -4.09 -12.31
N CYS A 371 6.01 -3.05 -12.55
CA CYS A 371 5.65 -1.96 -13.47
C CYS A 371 5.44 -2.45 -14.91
N TRP A 372 6.18 -3.48 -15.35
CA TRP A 372 6.05 -4.02 -16.70
C TRP A 372 4.68 -4.67 -16.96
N ILE A 373 3.97 -5.16 -15.93
CA ILE A 373 2.64 -5.81 -16.05
C ILE A 373 1.63 -4.86 -16.75
N PRO A 374 1.36 -3.65 -16.25
CA PRO A 374 0.48 -2.70 -16.92
C PRO A 374 1.12 -2.01 -18.14
N ILE A 375 2.44 -1.75 -18.14
CA ILE A 375 3.12 -1.04 -19.24
C ILE A 375 2.97 -1.75 -20.58
N LEU A 376 3.02 -3.09 -20.60
CA LEU A 376 2.87 -3.89 -21.82
C LEU A 376 1.45 -3.86 -22.42
N LYS A 377 0.52 -3.19 -21.74
CA LYS A 377 -0.86 -2.95 -22.20
C LYS A 377 -1.05 -1.56 -22.77
N ALA A 378 -0.02 -0.71 -22.77
CA ALA A 378 -0.13 0.70 -23.16
C ALA A 378 0.80 1.12 -24.30
N GLU A 379 0.44 2.24 -24.92
CA GLU A 379 1.26 2.97 -25.89
C GLU A 379 2.08 4.08 -25.20
N LYS A 380 1.52 4.66 -24.13
CA LYS A 380 2.08 5.74 -23.33
C LYS A 380 2.07 5.41 -21.84
N VAL A 381 3.11 5.80 -21.11
CA VAL A 381 3.18 5.69 -19.65
C VAL A 381 3.44 7.05 -18.99
N VAL A 382 2.70 7.31 -17.91
CA VAL A 382 2.99 8.40 -16.98
C VAL A 382 3.48 7.78 -15.68
N LEU A 383 4.72 8.06 -15.30
CA LEU A 383 5.27 7.63 -14.02
C LEU A 383 5.17 8.79 -13.03
N ALA A 384 4.65 8.54 -11.84
CA ALA A 384 4.57 9.52 -10.78
C ALA A 384 5.01 8.93 -9.45
N GLY A 385 5.75 9.70 -8.69
CA GLY A 385 6.30 9.24 -7.42
C GLY A 385 7.41 10.15 -6.93
N ASP A 386 8.11 9.68 -5.92
CA ASP A 386 9.25 10.35 -5.36
C ASP A 386 10.33 9.32 -5.05
N HIS A 387 11.41 9.36 -5.81
CA HIS A 387 12.55 8.46 -5.63
C HIS A 387 13.48 8.88 -4.49
N CYS A 388 13.25 10.04 -3.88
CA CYS A 388 13.96 10.47 -2.67
C CYS A 388 13.27 9.97 -1.38
N GLN A 389 12.13 9.27 -1.48
CA GLN A 389 11.44 8.60 -0.37
C GLN A 389 11.70 7.08 -0.39
N LEU A 390 10.95 6.29 0.37
CA LEU A 390 11.17 4.84 0.51
C LEU A 390 11.15 4.11 -0.83
N SER A 391 12.17 3.28 -1.04
CA SER A 391 12.26 2.27 -2.09
C SER A 391 11.31 1.10 -1.82
N PRO A 392 11.02 0.24 -2.83
CA PRO A 392 10.31 -1.02 -2.60
C PRO A 392 11.00 -1.86 -1.52
N THR A 393 10.21 -2.56 -0.70
CA THR A 393 10.74 -3.54 0.24
C THR A 393 11.24 -4.77 -0.51
N ILE A 394 12.51 -5.10 -0.33
CA ILE A 394 13.19 -6.26 -0.94
C ILE A 394 13.69 -7.13 0.21
N LYS A 395 13.47 -8.44 0.12
CA LYS A 395 13.87 -9.42 1.15
C LYS A 395 15.33 -9.82 0.98
N SER A 396 15.78 -9.97 -0.25
CA SER A 396 17.15 -10.35 -0.57
C SER A 396 18.07 -9.13 -0.64
N ASP A 397 18.96 -9.00 0.35
CA ASP A 397 20.05 -8.02 0.34
C ASP A 397 20.98 -8.20 -0.88
N GLU A 398 21.09 -9.42 -1.40
CA GLU A 398 21.81 -9.71 -2.65
C GLU A 398 21.09 -9.10 -3.85
N ALA A 399 19.79 -9.39 -4.02
CA ALA A 399 19.01 -8.85 -5.13
C ALA A 399 18.94 -7.32 -5.09
N ALA A 400 18.77 -6.75 -3.88
CA ALA A 400 18.77 -5.30 -3.65
C ALA A 400 20.08 -4.66 -4.16
N ARG A 401 21.23 -5.15 -3.67
CA ARG A 401 22.56 -4.63 -4.06
C ARG A 401 22.86 -4.79 -5.55
N ASN A 402 22.37 -5.87 -6.17
CA ASN A 402 22.60 -6.13 -7.59
C ASN A 402 21.66 -5.35 -8.54
N GLY A 403 20.78 -4.50 -7.99
CA GLY A 403 20.02 -3.48 -8.72
C GLY A 403 18.51 -3.65 -8.71
N LEU A 404 17.95 -4.58 -7.92
CA LEU A 404 16.50 -4.70 -7.78
C LEU A 404 15.89 -3.52 -7.00
N ALA A 405 16.68 -2.89 -6.13
CA ALA A 405 16.29 -1.69 -5.38
C ALA A 405 16.18 -0.43 -6.26
N HIS A 406 16.84 -0.44 -7.42
CA HIS A 406 16.81 0.68 -8.37
C HIS A 406 15.54 0.59 -9.21
N THR A 407 14.58 1.46 -8.91
CA THR A 407 13.22 1.45 -9.47
C THR A 407 13.19 1.91 -10.92
N LEU A 408 12.08 1.60 -11.61
CA LEU A 408 11.87 2.11 -12.98
C LEU A 408 11.79 3.64 -13.00
N LEU A 409 11.21 4.26 -11.97
CA LEU A 409 11.11 5.71 -11.85
C LEU A 409 12.51 6.36 -11.80
N GLU A 410 13.40 5.85 -10.97
CA GLU A 410 14.79 6.34 -10.88
C GLU A 410 15.52 6.20 -12.21
N LYS A 411 15.50 5.00 -12.79
CA LYS A 411 16.13 4.72 -14.09
C LYS A 411 15.65 5.67 -15.17
N CYS A 412 14.34 5.87 -15.31
CA CYS A 412 13.79 6.75 -16.33
C CYS A 412 14.04 8.24 -16.04
N THR A 413 14.16 8.63 -14.77
CA THR A 413 14.52 10.01 -14.38
C THR A 413 15.97 10.32 -14.78
N GLU A 414 16.89 9.36 -14.60
CA GLU A 414 18.29 9.48 -15.01
C GLU A 414 18.44 9.45 -16.54
N LEU A 415 17.73 8.55 -17.22
CA LEU A 415 17.83 8.36 -18.67
C LEU A 415 17.17 9.49 -19.47
N HIS A 416 16.05 10.03 -19.00
CA HIS A 416 15.21 10.97 -19.74
C HIS A 416 14.82 12.19 -18.90
N PRO A 417 15.78 13.03 -18.48
CA PRO A 417 15.50 14.22 -17.68
C PRO A 417 14.54 15.20 -18.36
N GLU A 418 14.45 15.19 -19.70
CA GLU A 418 13.51 15.99 -20.48
C GLU A 418 12.04 15.59 -20.30
N ALA A 419 11.77 14.38 -19.80
CA ALA A 419 10.43 13.90 -19.48
C ALA A 419 10.00 14.22 -18.04
N VAL A 420 10.91 14.72 -17.20
CA VAL A 420 10.69 14.92 -15.77
C VAL A 420 10.18 16.33 -15.49
N VAL A 421 9.11 16.42 -14.70
CA VAL A 421 8.64 17.66 -14.09
C VAL A 421 8.63 17.50 -12.57
N LEU A 422 9.37 18.37 -11.88
CA LEU A 422 9.37 18.46 -10.43
C LEU A 422 8.24 19.39 -9.96
N LEU A 423 7.41 18.92 -9.03
CA LEU A 423 6.49 19.78 -8.31
C LEU A 423 7.24 20.52 -7.20
N GLU A 424 7.25 21.85 -7.25
CA GLU A 424 8.12 22.66 -6.37
C GLU A 424 7.40 23.21 -5.14
N GLU A 425 6.10 23.49 -5.23
CA GLU A 425 5.35 24.11 -4.13
C GLU A 425 4.63 23.07 -3.27
N GLN A 426 4.90 23.07 -1.95
CA GLN A 426 4.31 22.16 -0.97
C GLN A 426 3.30 22.85 -0.04
N TYR A 427 2.27 22.10 0.36
CA TYR A 427 1.11 22.58 1.12
C TYR A 427 0.93 21.88 2.48
N ARG A 428 1.99 21.26 3.01
CA ARG A 428 1.96 20.45 4.24
C ARG A 428 2.71 21.11 5.38
N MET A 429 3.99 21.39 5.17
CA MET A 429 5.00 21.59 6.21
C MET A 429 5.26 23.08 6.46
N HIS A 430 5.57 23.42 7.70
CA HIS A 430 6.21 24.70 8.02
C HIS A 430 7.54 24.84 7.24
N ALA A 431 7.91 26.06 6.84
CA ALA A 431 9.12 26.29 6.03
C ALA A 431 10.40 25.75 6.70
N THR A 432 10.54 25.92 8.02
CA THR A 432 11.66 25.36 8.82
C THR A 432 11.72 23.83 8.80
N ILE A 433 10.58 23.13 8.84
CA ILE A 433 10.54 21.66 8.78
C ILE A 433 10.94 21.20 7.36
N MET A 434 10.44 21.88 6.34
CA MET A 434 10.75 21.59 4.94
C MET A 434 12.23 21.82 4.61
N GLY A 435 12.86 22.85 5.18
CA GLY A 435 14.14 23.39 4.75
C GLY A 435 15.25 22.34 4.61
N TYR A 436 15.48 21.52 5.63
CA TYR A 436 16.53 20.51 5.59
C TYR A 436 16.29 19.43 4.54
N SER A 437 15.05 18.92 4.45
CA SER A 437 14.65 17.95 3.43
C SER A 437 14.81 18.53 2.02
N SER A 438 14.42 19.79 1.81
CA SER A 438 14.57 20.51 0.54
C SER A 438 16.03 20.60 0.10
N ALA A 439 16.92 21.01 1.01
CA ALA A 439 18.34 21.19 0.71
C ALA A 439 19.00 19.85 0.31
N ILE A 440 18.81 18.80 1.11
CA ILE A 440 19.51 17.52 0.93
C ILE A 440 18.93 16.70 -0.24
N PHE A 441 17.61 16.60 -0.36
CA PHE A 441 16.98 15.67 -1.30
C PHE A 441 16.49 16.33 -2.58
N TYR A 442 16.22 17.63 -2.55
CA TYR A 442 15.54 18.33 -3.64
C TYR A 442 16.29 19.58 -4.12
N HIS A 443 17.56 19.74 -3.72
CA HIS A 443 18.47 20.81 -4.17
C HIS A 443 17.87 22.22 -3.99
N ASP A 444 17.22 22.45 -2.84
CA ASP A 444 16.55 23.71 -2.49
C ASP A 444 15.43 24.16 -3.44
N LYS A 445 14.89 23.25 -4.24
CA LYS A 445 13.79 23.58 -5.17
C LYS A 445 12.42 23.63 -4.50
N LEU A 446 12.24 23.08 -3.30
CA LEU A 446 10.94 23.09 -2.63
C LEU A 446 10.64 24.46 -2.02
N LYS A 447 9.39 24.88 -2.18
CA LYS A 447 8.85 26.15 -1.66
C LYS A 447 7.61 25.85 -0.82
N ALA A 448 7.57 26.40 0.39
CA ALA A 448 6.39 26.30 1.23
C ALA A 448 5.33 27.29 0.74
N HIS A 449 4.13 26.80 0.43
CA HIS A 449 3.01 27.68 0.09
C HIS A 449 2.69 28.60 1.29
N ALA A 450 2.22 29.81 1.01
CA ALA A 450 1.94 30.83 2.02
C ALA A 450 1.00 30.34 3.15
N SER A 451 0.09 29.40 2.85
CA SER A 451 -0.84 28.83 3.84
C SER A 451 -0.17 27.96 4.91
N VAL A 452 1.05 27.47 4.68
CA VAL A 452 1.78 26.59 5.60
C VAL A 452 3.16 27.13 5.96
N ALA A 453 3.72 28.06 5.19
CA ALA A 453 5.10 28.53 5.37
C ALA A 453 5.41 29.00 6.81
N ALA A 454 4.44 29.63 7.48
CA ALA A 454 4.57 30.19 8.83
C ALA A 454 3.56 29.63 9.84
N HIS A 455 2.92 28.48 9.56
CA HIS A 455 1.89 27.94 10.45
C HIS A 455 2.48 27.29 11.72
N LEU A 456 2.05 27.75 12.88
CA LEU A 456 2.51 27.24 14.18
C LEU A 456 1.36 26.61 14.96
N LEU A 457 1.68 25.88 16.04
CA LEU A 457 0.66 25.44 16.99
C LEU A 457 0.18 26.61 17.85
N PHE A 458 1.06 27.52 18.24
CA PHE A 458 0.75 28.77 18.93
C PHE A 458 1.86 29.78 18.65
N SER A 459 1.63 31.07 18.95
CA SER A 459 2.53 32.15 18.49
C SER A 459 3.98 32.07 18.98
N ALA A 460 4.23 31.46 20.14
CA ALA A 460 5.56 31.29 20.71
C ALA A 460 6.16 29.89 20.48
N ASP A 461 5.48 29.03 19.70
CA ASP A 461 5.95 27.68 19.42
C ASP A 461 7.12 27.67 18.43
N SER A 462 8.03 26.70 18.60
CA SER A 462 9.03 26.39 17.58
C SER A 462 8.57 25.22 16.70
N PRO A 463 8.60 25.34 15.36
CA PRO A 463 8.17 24.28 14.45
C PRO A 463 9.14 23.08 14.39
N LEU A 464 10.36 23.23 14.90
CA LEU A 464 11.39 22.19 14.95
C LEU A 464 11.99 22.12 16.35
N SER A 465 12.23 20.90 16.83
CA SER A 465 12.98 20.60 18.05
C SER A 465 13.86 19.39 17.80
N PHE A 466 15.16 19.50 18.02
CA PHE A 466 16.05 18.37 18.22
C PHE A 466 16.40 18.31 19.70
N VAL A 467 15.96 17.26 20.39
CA VAL A 467 16.21 17.05 21.81
C VAL A 467 17.30 16.00 21.96
N ASP A 468 18.48 16.48 22.34
CA ASP A 468 19.68 15.66 22.42
C ASP A 468 19.74 14.88 23.73
N THR A 469 19.87 13.56 23.61
CA THR A 469 20.00 12.64 24.75
C THR A 469 21.46 12.25 25.05
N ALA A 470 22.43 12.82 24.32
CA ALA A 470 23.84 12.58 24.55
C ALA A 470 24.23 12.85 26.01
N GLY A 471 24.96 11.92 26.62
CA GLY A 471 25.41 12.03 28.01
C GLY A 471 24.33 11.81 29.08
N CYS A 472 23.08 11.52 28.71
CA CYS A 472 22.00 11.24 29.67
C CYS A 472 21.99 9.78 30.19
N GLY A 473 22.85 8.91 29.64
CA GLY A 473 22.90 7.48 29.97
C GLY A 473 21.72 6.68 29.40
N PHE A 474 21.08 7.17 28.32
CA PHE A 474 19.98 6.48 27.65
C PHE A 474 20.54 5.42 26.71
N GLU A 475 20.88 4.25 27.25
CA GLU A 475 21.55 3.18 26.53
C GLU A 475 20.58 2.32 25.72
N GLU A 476 20.96 1.98 24.49
CA GLU A 476 20.19 1.06 23.67
C GLU A 476 20.27 -0.40 24.19
N LYS A 477 19.19 -1.15 24.00
CA LYS A 477 19.11 -2.58 24.28
C LYS A 477 18.82 -3.33 22.98
N THR A 478 19.52 -4.44 22.78
CA THR A 478 19.32 -5.30 21.59
C THR A 478 18.60 -6.57 22.01
N GLU A 479 17.42 -6.82 21.45
CA GLU A 479 16.66 -8.05 21.65
C GLU A 479 16.46 -8.75 20.30
N GLY A 480 17.18 -9.85 20.07
CA GLY A 480 17.14 -10.54 18.77
C GLY A 480 17.72 -9.69 17.64
N THR A 481 16.90 -9.34 16.65
CA THR A 481 17.32 -8.58 15.45
C THR A 481 16.87 -7.11 15.45
N SER A 482 16.30 -6.62 16.56
CA SER A 482 15.82 -5.24 16.68
C SER A 482 16.40 -4.57 17.93
N THR A 483 16.27 -3.24 17.98
CA THR A 483 16.82 -2.38 19.02
C THR A 483 15.69 -1.62 19.72
N THR A 484 15.85 -1.39 21.02
CA THR A 484 15.00 -0.54 21.86
C THR A 484 15.86 0.43 22.66
N ASN A 485 15.26 1.52 23.13
CA ASN A 485 15.86 2.44 24.08
C ASN A 485 14.76 2.85 25.09
N PRO A 486 14.64 2.13 26.22
CA PRO A 486 13.58 2.38 27.19
C PRO A 486 13.63 3.74 27.86
N GLU A 487 14.82 4.25 28.10
CA GLU A 487 15.06 5.54 28.72
C GLU A 487 14.68 6.68 27.76
N GLU A 488 15.04 6.58 26.47
CA GLU A 488 14.57 7.51 25.43
C GLU A 488 13.03 7.47 25.28
N ALA A 489 12.43 6.28 25.33
CA ALA A 489 10.97 6.14 25.27
C ALA A 489 10.30 6.84 26.46
N ALA A 490 10.76 6.57 27.70
CA ALA A 490 10.22 7.19 28.89
C ALA A 490 10.36 8.71 28.86
N PHE A 491 11.52 9.20 28.41
CA PHE A 491 11.77 10.62 28.22
C PHE A 491 10.82 11.25 27.17
N LEU A 492 10.61 10.58 26.03
CA LEU A 492 9.67 11.04 25.00
C LEU A 492 8.28 11.27 25.58
N PHE A 493 7.78 10.35 26.40
CA PHE A 493 6.48 10.49 27.05
C PHE A 493 6.44 11.58 28.12
N LYS A 494 7.54 11.79 28.87
CA LYS A 494 7.68 12.93 29.79
C LYS A 494 7.59 14.25 29.03
N HIS A 495 8.42 14.43 28.01
CA HIS A 495 8.43 15.63 27.18
C HIS A 495 7.08 15.84 26.48
N LEU A 496 6.47 14.78 25.94
CA LEU A 496 5.16 14.87 25.29
C LEU A 496 4.07 15.30 26.29
N SER A 497 4.08 14.79 27.50
CA SER A 497 3.09 15.16 28.54
C SER A 497 3.20 16.64 28.90
N GLN A 498 4.42 17.14 29.14
CA GLN A 498 4.66 18.58 29.38
C GLN A 498 4.20 19.45 28.20
N PHE A 499 4.43 18.97 26.97
CA PHE A 499 3.98 19.68 25.77
C PHE A 499 2.45 19.67 25.62
N VAL A 500 1.80 18.55 25.94
CA VAL A 500 0.33 18.42 25.96
C VAL A 500 -0.30 19.36 26.99
N ASP A 501 0.31 19.52 28.17
CA ASP A 501 -0.13 20.51 29.15
C ASP A 501 -0.09 21.94 28.60
N THR A 502 0.97 22.26 27.86
CA THR A 502 1.06 23.54 27.14
C THR A 502 -0.04 23.67 26.08
N LEU A 503 -0.26 22.63 25.27
CA LEU A 503 -1.31 22.62 24.25
C LEU A 503 -2.71 22.77 24.84
N ASN A 504 -2.98 22.21 26.02
CA ASN A 504 -4.26 22.34 26.72
C ASN A 504 -4.62 23.79 27.08
N THR A 505 -3.62 24.68 27.18
CA THR A 505 -3.87 26.12 27.38
C THR A 505 -4.34 26.84 26.10
N HIS A 506 -4.13 26.23 24.94
CA HIS A 506 -4.39 26.82 23.62
C HIS A 506 -5.51 26.12 22.85
N TYR A 507 -5.76 24.83 23.12
CA TYR A 507 -6.68 23.99 22.36
C TYR A 507 -7.75 23.36 23.23
N GLN A 508 -8.97 23.30 22.70
CA GLN A 508 -10.03 22.47 23.25
C GLN A 508 -9.83 21.02 22.82
N PRO A 509 -10.30 20.01 23.59
CA PRO A 509 -10.16 18.60 23.21
C PRO A 509 -10.68 18.25 21.81
N ALA A 510 -11.73 18.94 21.34
CA ALA A 510 -12.30 18.73 20.01
C ALA A 510 -11.37 19.20 18.87
N ASP A 511 -10.56 20.22 19.12
CA ASP A 511 -9.64 20.83 18.14
C ASP A 511 -8.19 20.44 18.39
N PHE A 512 -7.96 19.47 19.28
CA PHE A 512 -6.63 19.07 19.70
C PHE A 512 -5.80 18.58 18.49
N PRO A 513 -4.57 19.08 18.31
CA PRO A 513 -3.71 18.72 17.19
C PRO A 513 -3.48 17.21 17.12
N SER A 514 -3.42 16.68 15.90
CA SER A 514 -3.11 15.27 15.68
C SER A 514 -1.61 15.00 15.90
N ILE A 515 -1.28 13.89 16.56
CA ILE A 515 0.09 13.54 16.97
C ILE A 515 0.47 12.17 16.39
N ALA A 516 1.68 12.05 15.85
CA ALA A 516 2.30 10.76 15.63
C ALA A 516 3.62 10.62 16.38
N ILE A 517 3.84 9.44 16.94
CA ILE A 517 5.13 9.00 17.48
C ILE A 517 5.64 7.92 16.52
N ILE A 518 6.81 8.17 15.93
CA ILE A 518 7.42 7.26 14.96
C ILE A 518 8.83 6.88 15.36
N SER A 519 9.23 5.67 14.98
CA SER A 519 10.58 5.13 15.19
C SER A 519 10.93 4.18 14.05
N PRO A 520 12.22 4.04 13.69
CA PRO A 520 12.66 3.05 12.71
C PRO A 520 12.51 1.60 13.19
N TYR A 521 12.47 1.35 14.50
CA TYR A 521 12.60 0.02 15.09
C TYR A 521 11.27 -0.53 15.59
N LYS A 522 10.91 -1.75 15.16
CA LYS A 522 9.61 -2.37 15.50
C LYS A 522 9.45 -2.62 17.01
N GLN A 523 10.51 -3.06 17.70
CA GLN A 523 10.43 -3.28 19.14
C GLN A 523 10.33 -1.95 19.91
N GLN A 524 10.99 -0.89 19.45
CA GLN A 524 10.80 0.44 20.05
C GLN A 524 9.34 0.88 19.91
N ILE A 525 8.70 0.60 18.77
CA ILE A 525 7.27 0.87 18.60
C ILE A 525 6.39 0.07 19.56
N GLN A 526 6.73 -1.19 19.86
CA GLN A 526 6.00 -1.98 20.87
C GLN A 526 6.11 -1.33 22.25
N LEU A 527 7.34 -0.97 22.65
CA LEU A 527 7.59 -0.29 23.92
C LEU A 527 6.85 1.06 24.01
N LEU A 528 6.88 1.86 22.94
CA LEU A 528 6.19 3.15 22.89
C LEU A 528 4.65 2.99 22.97
N LYS A 529 4.10 1.93 22.39
CA LYS A 529 2.66 1.63 22.52
C LYS A 529 2.30 1.26 23.95
N GLU A 530 3.09 0.39 24.58
CA GLU A 530 2.89 0.03 25.98
C GLU A 530 2.98 1.27 26.89
N GLN A 531 3.95 2.15 26.68
CA GLN A 531 4.06 3.39 27.46
C GLN A 531 2.88 4.35 27.22
N LEU A 532 2.35 4.45 26.01
CA LEU A 532 1.15 5.25 25.73
C LEU A 532 -0.06 4.74 26.52
N GLU A 533 -0.25 3.42 26.57
CA GLU A 533 -1.32 2.79 27.36
C GLU A 533 -1.19 3.10 28.86
N HIS A 534 0.04 3.19 29.36
CA HIS A 534 0.34 3.48 30.77
C HIS A 534 0.56 4.97 31.09
N SER A 535 0.14 5.88 30.20
CA SER A 535 0.31 7.34 30.38
C SER A 535 -1.03 8.04 30.66
N PRO A 536 -1.46 8.21 31.93
CA PRO A 536 -2.78 8.78 32.27
C PRO A 536 -3.03 10.18 31.70
N ALA A 537 -1.98 11.02 31.62
CA ALA A 537 -2.08 12.37 31.06
C ALA A 537 -2.44 12.39 29.58
N LEU A 538 -2.13 11.32 28.84
CA LEU A 538 -2.33 11.22 27.39
C LEU A 538 -3.57 10.43 27.01
N GLN A 539 -4.12 9.63 27.93
CA GLN A 539 -5.34 8.85 27.71
C GLN A 539 -6.52 9.65 27.13
N PRO A 540 -6.80 10.90 27.58
CA PRO A 540 -7.88 11.72 26.99
C PRO A 540 -7.69 12.00 25.49
N PHE A 541 -6.46 11.92 24.99
CA PHE A 541 -6.09 12.21 23.60
C PHE A 541 -5.67 10.96 22.83
N GLY A 542 -5.86 9.75 23.36
CA GLY A 542 -5.41 8.50 22.72
C GLY A 542 -5.88 8.34 21.27
N ASN A 543 -7.10 8.79 20.94
CA ASN A 543 -7.63 8.76 19.57
C ASN A 543 -6.95 9.74 18.59
N ARG A 544 -6.18 10.71 19.11
CA ARG A 544 -5.40 11.70 18.33
C ARG A 544 -3.92 11.34 18.24
N ILE A 545 -3.45 10.36 19.02
CA ILE A 545 -2.05 9.93 19.09
C ILE A 545 -1.92 8.57 18.39
N SER A 546 -1.05 8.49 17.38
CA SER A 546 -0.73 7.23 16.69
C SER A 546 0.73 6.87 16.84
N VAL A 547 1.03 5.60 17.16
CA VAL A 547 2.39 5.08 17.33
C VAL A 547 2.70 4.04 16.24
N ASN A 548 3.63 4.34 15.34
CA ASN A 548 3.84 3.58 14.10
C ASN A 548 5.31 3.57 13.67
N THR A 549 5.73 2.54 12.92
CA THR A 549 7.03 2.60 12.24
C THR A 549 6.98 3.62 11.09
N ILE A 550 8.13 4.14 10.68
CA ILE A 550 8.26 5.05 9.53
C ILE A 550 7.57 4.48 8.28
N ASP A 551 7.85 3.22 7.95
CA ASP A 551 7.30 2.52 6.78
C ASP A 551 5.76 2.45 6.82
N SER A 552 5.17 2.12 7.97
CA SER A 552 3.72 2.03 8.12
C SER A 552 3.02 3.39 8.14
N PHE A 553 3.76 4.46 8.40
CA PHE A 553 3.26 5.83 8.45
C PHE A 553 3.35 6.56 7.10
N GLN A 554 3.85 5.88 6.06
CA GLN A 554 3.99 6.46 4.74
C GLN A 554 2.64 6.92 4.17
N GLY A 555 2.65 8.08 3.50
CA GLY A 555 1.45 8.70 2.95
C GLY A 555 0.53 9.38 3.97
N GLN A 556 0.75 9.18 5.27
CA GLN A 556 0.04 9.91 6.33
C GLN A 556 0.74 11.24 6.66
N GLU A 557 0.04 12.08 7.41
CA GLU A 557 0.55 13.33 7.97
C GLU A 557 -0.14 13.63 9.30
N ARG A 558 0.52 14.40 10.17
CA ARG A 558 0.01 14.85 11.47
C ARG A 558 0.46 16.27 11.74
N ASP A 559 -0.28 16.95 12.61
CA ASP A 559 0.10 18.30 13.03
C ASP A 559 1.44 18.29 13.76
N ILE A 560 1.65 17.27 14.59
CA ILE A 560 2.85 17.06 15.40
C ILE A 560 3.42 15.67 15.11
N VAL A 561 4.73 15.58 14.89
CA VAL A 561 5.44 14.30 14.79
C VAL A 561 6.61 14.28 15.75
N TYR A 562 6.65 13.24 16.58
CA TYR A 562 7.78 12.85 17.41
C TYR A 562 8.53 11.71 16.74
N ILE A 563 9.85 11.83 16.60
CA ILE A 563 10.73 10.77 16.10
C ILE A 563 11.63 10.30 17.23
N SER A 564 11.50 9.03 17.61
CA SER A 564 12.45 8.34 18.49
C SER A 564 13.53 7.66 17.65
N MET A 565 14.76 8.15 17.76
CA MET A 565 15.91 7.67 16.98
C MET A 565 16.47 6.35 17.52
N THR A 566 16.27 6.05 18.80
CA THR A 566 16.60 4.78 19.48
C THR A 566 18.09 4.47 19.63
N ARG A 567 18.91 4.78 18.62
CA ARG A 567 20.33 4.45 18.59
C ARG A 567 21.13 5.35 19.52
N SER A 568 21.81 4.71 20.48
CA SER A 568 22.66 5.33 21.49
C SER A 568 23.62 4.26 22.01
N ASN A 569 24.87 4.29 21.55
CA ASN A 569 25.87 3.26 21.88
C ASN A 569 27.30 3.77 21.73
N SER A 570 28.21 3.20 22.54
CA SER A 570 29.65 3.51 22.50
C SER A 570 30.35 3.12 21.19
N ASP A 571 29.77 2.18 20.44
CA ASP A 571 30.30 1.68 19.17
C ASP A 571 29.98 2.57 17.98
N ASN A 572 29.22 3.66 18.17
CA ASN A 572 28.87 4.61 17.12
C ASN A 572 28.13 3.95 15.92
N LYS A 573 27.41 2.86 16.19
CA LYS A 573 26.65 2.10 15.18
C LYS A 573 25.27 2.71 14.96
N ILE A 574 25.01 3.11 13.71
CA ILE A 574 23.77 3.76 13.28
C ILE A 574 22.74 2.74 12.73
N GLY A 575 23.19 1.61 12.18
CA GLY A 575 22.31 0.53 11.71
C GLY A 575 21.27 0.99 10.67
N PHE A 576 19.98 0.69 10.91
CA PHE A 576 18.85 1.00 10.02
C PHE A 576 18.69 2.50 9.68
N LEU A 577 19.26 3.39 10.49
CA LEU A 577 19.27 4.82 10.25
C LEU A 577 20.23 5.24 9.11
N SER A 578 21.06 4.34 8.59
CA SER A 578 21.91 4.61 7.42
C SER A 578 21.12 4.91 6.13
N ASP A 579 19.87 4.42 6.04
CA ASP A 579 18.96 4.75 4.94
C ASP A 579 18.30 6.11 5.19
N ILE A 580 18.95 7.16 4.68
CA ILE A 580 18.52 8.54 4.85
C ILE A 580 17.15 8.83 4.21
N ARG A 581 16.67 8.01 3.27
CA ARG A 581 15.33 8.16 2.66
C ARG A 581 14.23 7.90 3.68
N ARG A 582 14.45 6.99 4.64
CA ARG A 582 13.53 6.79 5.78
C ARG A 582 13.42 8.05 6.62
N MET A 583 14.53 8.72 6.89
CA MET A 583 14.49 9.98 7.63
C MET A 583 13.81 11.08 6.83
N ASN A 584 14.04 11.17 5.52
CA ASN A 584 13.29 12.08 4.65
C ASN A 584 11.78 11.85 4.78
N VAL A 585 11.33 10.59 4.74
CA VAL A 585 9.92 10.26 4.97
C VAL A 585 9.49 10.72 6.35
N ALA A 586 10.19 10.33 7.41
CA ALA A 586 9.84 10.62 8.81
C ALA A 586 9.69 12.12 9.09
N MET A 587 10.67 12.94 8.70
CA MET A 587 10.64 14.39 8.90
C MET A 587 9.47 15.05 8.15
N THR A 588 9.18 14.58 6.95
CA THR A 588 8.18 15.19 6.05
C THR A 588 6.73 14.77 6.34
N ARG A 589 6.50 14.12 7.49
CA ARG A 589 5.16 13.76 8.00
C ARG A 589 4.55 14.87 8.88
N ALA A 590 5.39 15.72 9.47
CA ALA A 590 4.96 16.81 10.33
C ALA A 590 4.37 17.96 9.52
N ARG A 591 3.23 18.50 9.94
CA ARG A 591 2.69 19.73 9.37
C ARG A 591 3.26 20.95 10.09
N LYS A 592 3.02 21.06 11.40
CA LYS A 592 3.30 22.26 12.20
C LYS A 592 4.53 22.11 13.10
N LYS A 593 4.72 20.95 13.72
CA LYS A 593 5.84 20.71 14.64
C LYS A 593 6.49 19.35 14.42
N LEU A 594 7.81 19.34 14.31
CA LEU A 594 8.65 18.15 14.28
C LEU A 594 9.54 18.14 15.53
N VAL A 595 9.47 17.07 16.31
CA VAL A 595 10.36 16.82 17.44
C VAL A 595 11.15 15.56 17.16
N VAL A 596 12.48 15.65 17.19
CA VAL A 596 13.39 14.51 17.02
C VAL A 596 14.14 14.33 18.33
N ILE A 597 14.08 13.12 18.90
CA ILE A 597 14.76 12.76 20.14
C ILE A 597 15.80 11.69 19.81
N GLY A 598 17.05 11.95 20.17
CA GLY A 598 18.12 10.99 19.93
C GLY A 598 19.48 11.46 20.45
N ASP A 599 20.43 10.52 20.46
CA ASP A 599 21.78 10.76 20.94
C ASP A 599 22.66 11.36 19.83
N SER A 600 23.01 12.64 19.93
CA SER A 600 23.85 13.33 18.96
C SER A 600 25.24 12.68 18.81
N ALA A 601 25.80 12.10 19.88
CA ALA A 601 27.13 11.50 19.84
C ALA A 601 27.17 10.26 18.92
N THR A 602 26.14 9.41 19.03
CA THR A 602 25.96 8.25 18.14
C THR A 602 25.52 8.66 16.74
N LEU A 603 24.59 9.60 16.61
CA LEU A 603 23.98 9.96 15.32
C LEU A 603 24.94 10.72 14.38
N SER A 604 25.79 11.60 14.93
CA SER A 604 26.67 12.49 14.13
C SER A 604 27.74 11.76 13.31
N GLN A 605 27.85 10.44 13.43
CA GLN A 605 28.76 9.61 12.63
C GLN A 605 28.37 9.53 11.16
N LEU A 606 27.09 9.73 10.86
CA LEU A 606 26.62 9.92 9.49
C LEU A 606 26.52 11.43 9.21
N PRO A 607 27.19 11.95 8.17
CA PRO A 607 27.16 13.39 7.84
C PRO A 607 25.73 13.95 7.76
N PHE A 608 24.80 13.16 7.22
CA PHE A 608 23.39 13.52 7.15
C PHE A 608 22.74 13.86 8.50
N TYR A 609 23.11 13.20 9.60
CA TYR A 609 22.55 13.55 10.91
C TYR A 609 23.32 14.69 11.58
N ALA A 610 24.64 14.74 11.41
CA ALA A 610 25.45 15.87 11.88
C ALA A 610 24.96 17.19 11.27
N ASP A 611 24.73 17.21 9.95
CA ASP A 611 24.22 18.37 9.22
C ASP A 611 22.79 18.74 9.64
N PHE A 612 21.95 17.75 10.01
CA PHE A 612 20.60 18.01 10.54
C PHE A 612 20.64 18.65 11.93
N ILE A 613 21.54 18.19 12.79
CA ILE A 613 21.74 18.75 14.13
C ILE A 613 22.25 20.19 14.02
N ALA A 614 23.25 20.44 13.17
CA ALA A 614 23.74 21.79 12.89
C ALA A 614 22.65 22.68 12.28
N TYR A 615 21.78 22.14 11.42
CA TYR A 615 20.61 22.85 10.91
C TYR A 615 19.63 23.22 12.04
N ALA A 616 19.38 22.32 13.00
CA ALA A 616 18.53 22.61 14.15
C ALA A 616 19.15 23.68 15.07
N GLU A 617 20.45 23.62 15.34
CA GLU A 617 21.19 24.65 16.08
C GLU A 617 21.07 26.01 15.40
N GLY A 618 21.29 26.09 14.08
CA GLY A 618 21.16 27.33 13.31
C GLY A 618 19.72 27.87 13.21
N LYS A 619 18.73 27.15 13.72
CA LYS A 619 17.31 27.56 13.82
C LYS A 619 16.87 27.79 15.27
N ASP A 620 17.80 27.82 16.23
CA ASP A 620 17.51 27.90 17.66
C ASP A 620 16.54 26.78 18.11
N ALA A 621 16.67 25.60 17.50
CA ALA A 621 15.78 24.45 17.67
C ALA A 621 16.46 23.25 18.35
N TYR A 622 17.72 23.39 18.76
CA TYR A 622 18.46 22.38 19.53
C TYR A 622 18.20 22.56 21.03
N GLN A 623 17.96 21.47 21.73
CA GLN A 623 17.71 21.45 23.18
C GLN A 623 18.42 20.25 23.81
N SER A 624 18.92 20.38 25.02
CA SER A 624 19.46 19.25 25.77
C SER A 624 18.36 18.56 26.58
N ALA A 625 18.32 17.22 26.59
CA ALA A 625 17.38 16.47 27.42
C ALA A 625 17.51 16.81 28.92
N TRP A 626 18.70 17.23 29.38
CA TRP A 626 18.93 17.70 30.75
C TRP A 626 18.02 18.85 31.17
N GLU A 627 17.64 19.74 30.24
CA GLU A 627 16.72 20.85 30.50
C GLU A 627 15.33 20.37 30.98
N PHE A 628 14.98 19.13 30.65
CA PHE A 628 13.69 18.51 30.96
C PHE A 628 13.78 17.44 32.04
N MET A 629 14.98 17.09 32.54
CA MET A 629 15.14 16.05 33.56
C MET A 629 14.83 16.56 34.97
N ASP A 630 15.14 17.83 35.26
CA ASP A 630 14.96 18.47 36.57
C ASP A 630 13.56 19.11 36.78
N SER A 631 12.67 19.02 35.79
CA SER A 631 11.30 19.58 35.80
C SER A 631 10.20 18.57 36.05
#